data_AF-A0A2D9T2J2-F1
#
_entry.id   AF-A0A2D9T2J2-F1
#
_cell.length_a   1.000
_cell.length_b   1.000
_cell.length_c   1.000
_cell.angle_alpha   90.00
_cell.angle_beta   90.00
_cell.angle_gamma   90.00
#
_symmetry.space_group_name_H-M   'P 1'
#
loop_
_entity.id
_entity.type
_entity.pdbx_description
1 polymer ?
#
loop_
_entity_poly.entity_id
_entity_poly.type
_entity_poly.pdbx_seq_one_letter_code
_entity_poly.pdbx_strand_id
1 'polypeptide(L)'
;MRSPRAILWALTLTLAGGSLASAQVDPTDVPETNPNEGLTEPAATAPSVEDPDGTQPVPPAPQARQAVPMSRPEHETQCQDGMDDDGDGLTDCADSDCFENQACMFGGSEERNDQRCSDWVDNDGDGLLDCEDPDCTGPGLTVCLGSANHGAEGPERLQTPDPVPGLSGDQSVETLIGTGSDANGERNDYTCSDGVDNDGDGRVDCADFGCRFDPQVSVCTGSPGFRFSLVAGIAASYDLEQGTDWRTAGDVEFERLQVRVLGPIPYIANSFFLLSMQLEGNSPRLTFANFQVPIGDRGHYLSVNSGSGGLSTGFIVSQAKLPLLDRTFYMLNAFEQGNGAQIEQGGPLIPSGRLNYRVFLAGGKGQRTGNVGGRRTEGGLNNFAWAVGAQVGIDFVGHFNRFDSPMLYSRAPTTVALMIGAKYDQQPLERYPAANALFVFNHSIFQMRLENYFKYAIDFGGGVQNAWNAQVGVLLWPETLFLAADVGMFSGNEYDEAEIPPTAPNNALPRTNDVFRYRIALHWYWYRNIGMLSVLYDERHEDDPDFPTTGTIFDEDEQLEREIRMEMQFRF
;
A
#
# COMPACT_ATOMS: atom_id res chain seq x y z
N MET A 1 -26.86 13.41 -28.02
CA MET A 1 -28.29 13.61 -27.68
C MET A 1 -28.76 12.44 -26.83
N ARG A 2 -29.53 12.69 -25.76
CA ARG A 2 -30.30 11.73 -24.92
C ARG A 2 -29.54 10.53 -24.31
N SER A 3 -29.62 10.42 -22.99
CA SER A 3 -29.30 9.22 -22.21
C SER A 3 -30.48 8.23 -22.18
N PRO A 4 -30.24 7.00 -21.68
CA PRO A 4 -31.22 6.23 -20.94
C PRO A 4 -30.93 6.28 -19.43
N ARG A 5 -31.91 6.72 -18.63
CA ARG A 5 -31.97 6.49 -17.18
C ARG A 5 -33.04 5.42 -16.89
N ALA A 6 -32.98 4.87 -15.68
CA ALA A 6 -33.95 3.98 -15.03
C ALA A 6 -34.02 2.52 -15.50
N ILE A 7 -33.69 1.61 -14.57
CA ILE A 7 -34.65 0.67 -13.96
C ILE A 7 -34.28 0.59 -12.47
N LEU A 8 -35.23 0.85 -11.58
CA LEU A 8 -35.15 0.53 -10.15
C LEU A 8 -36.59 0.34 -9.66
N TRP A 9 -36.85 -0.72 -8.89
CA TRP A 9 -38.16 -0.97 -8.26
C TRP A 9 -38.00 -1.17 -6.76
N ALA A 10 -39.04 -0.80 -6.02
CA ALA A 10 -38.95 -0.56 -4.58
C ALA A 10 -38.92 -1.81 -3.72
N LEU A 11 -38.27 -1.69 -2.56
CA LEU A 11 -38.66 -2.40 -1.35
C LEU A 11 -38.90 -1.36 -0.24
N THR A 12 -40.15 -1.23 0.21
CA THR A 12 -40.55 -0.32 1.28
C THR A 12 -40.83 -1.12 2.55
N LEU A 13 -40.10 -0.84 3.63
CA LEU A 13 -40.35 -1.42 4.95
C LEU A 13 -40.99 -0.38 5.87
N THR A 14 -42.11 -0.75 6.50
CA THR A 14 -42.90 0.14 7.36
C THR A 14 -42.53 -0.07 8.83
N LEU A 15 -42.12 0.98 9.53
CA LEU A 15 -42.04 1.02 10.99
C LEU A 15 -42.91 2.17 11.54
N ALA A 16 -43.51 1.97 12.70
CA ALA A 16 -44.60 2.80 13.20
C ALA A 16 -44.42 3.26 14.65
N GLY A 17 -44.79 4.53 14.90
CA GLY A 17 -45.40 4.98 16.15
C GLY A 17 -44.52 5.05 17.41
N GLY A 18 -43.93 6.22 17.66
CA GLY A 18 -43.30 6.56 18.94
C GLY A 18 -43.36 8.06 19.23
N SER A 19 -44.45 8.56 19.79
CA SER A 19 -44.59 9.97 20.19
C SER A 19 -43.97 10.23 21.56
N LEU A 20 -43.41 11.43 21.78
CA LEU A 20 -43.55 12.15 23.07
C LEU A 20 -43.19 13.65 22.98
N ALA A 21 -43.88 14.44 23.82
CA ALA A 21 -43.56 15.77 24.34
C ALA A 21 -43.09 16.89 23.38
N SER A 22 -43.98 17.85 23.11
CA SER A 22 -43.63 19.24 22.78
C SER A 22 -43.28 20.02 24.06
N ALA A 23 -42.44 21.04 23.94
CA ALA A 23 -42.24 22.07 24.97
C ALA A 23 -42.38 23.47 24.33
N GLN A 24 -43.37 24.24 24.77
CA GLN A 24 -43.59 25.63 24.37
C GLN A 24 -43.01 26.60 25.42
N VAL A 25 -42.49 27.73 24.96
CA VAL A 25 -42.42 28.98 25.74
C VAL A 25 -42.92 30.11 24.83
N ASP A 26 -43.72 31.01 25.38
CA ASP A 26 -44.55 32.00 24.65
C ASP A 26 -43.95 33.42 24.74
N PRO A 27 -44.22 34.36 23.79
CA PRO A 27 -43.54 35.66 23.72
C PRO A 27 -44.40 36.87 24.15
N THR A 28 -43.77 37.92 24.68
CA THR A 28 -44.37 39.27 24.81
C THR A 28 -43.32 40.38 24.68
N ASP A 29 -43.30 41.12 23.57
CA ASP A 29 -43.75 42.53 23.52
C ASP A 29 -43.36 43.24 22.20
N VAL A 30 -44.33 43.97 21.62
CA VAL A 30 -44.26 44.76 20.36
C VAL A 30 -45.26 45.91 20.49
N PRO A 31 -44.85 47.18 20.34
CA PRO A 31 -45.13 48.02 19.14
C PRO A 31 -43.99 49.06 18.86
N GLU A 32 -43.88 49.90 17.81
CA GLU A 32 -44.51 50.20 16.50
C GLU A 32 -43.62 51.28 15.77
N THR A 33 -43.86 51.89 14.58
CA THR A 33 -44.86 51.78 13.49
C THR A 33 -44.22 52.09 12.10
N ASN A 34 -44.69 51.44 11.02
CA ASN A 34 -44.87 51.97 9.64
C ASN A 34 -43.68 52.40 8.73
N PRO A 35 -43.89 52.54 7.38
CA PRO A 35 -42.88 52.15 6.38
C PRO A 35 -42.78 53.13 5.17
N ASN A 36 -42.41 52.56 4.00
CA ASN A 36 -42.35 53.13 2.64
C ASN A 36 -41.11 53.97 2.30
N GLU A 37 -40.25 53.43 1.43
CA GLU A 37 -39.89 54.12 0.19
C GLU A 37 -39.47 53.11 -0.89
N GLY A 38 -39.55 53.49 -2.17
CA GLY A 38 -39.19 52.62 -3.30
C GLY A 38 -39.43 53.28 -4.67
N LEU A 39 -38.35 53.48 -5.42
CA LEU A 39 -38.28 54.03 -6.78
C LEU A 39 -37.12 53.30 -7.50
N THR A 40 -37.31 52.51 -8.55
CA THR A 40 -37.63 52.82 -9.98
C THR A 40 -36.53 53.56 -10.75
N GLU A 41 -36.17 52.99 -11.91
CA GLU A 41 -35.12 53.44 -12.83
C GLU A 41 -35.45 54.75 -13.57
N PRO A 42 -34.43 55.47 -14.08
CA PRO A 42 -34.56 56.42 -15.18
C PRO A 42 -34.05 55.85 -16.52
N ALA A 43 -34.83 56.00 -17.59
CA ALA A 43 -34.44 55.59 -18.94
C ALA A 43 -33.54 56.63 -19.65
N ALA A 44 -32.80 56.18 -20.67
CA ALA A 44 -32.03 57.04 -21.58
C ALA A 44 -32.64 57.03 -23.00
N THR A 45 -32.77 58.21 -23.61
CA THR A 45 -33.56 58.42 -24.83
C THR A 45 -32.73 58.39 -26.11
N ALA A 46 -33.24 57.78 -27.18
CA ALA A 46 -32.66 57.86 -28.52
C ALA A 46 -33.27 59.03 -29.34
N PRO A 47 -32.48 59.75 -30.16
CA PRO A 47 -32.98 60.66 -31.18
C PRO A 47 -33.10 59.97 -32.56
N SER A 48 -34.09 60.38 -33.35
CA SER A 48 -34.35 59.90 -34.72
C SER A 48 -34.11 61.00 -35.76
N VAL A 49 -33.56 60.64 -36.93
CA VAL A 49 -33.47 61.49 -38.13
C VAL A 49 -33.83 60.62 -39.35
N GLU A 50 -34.52 61.20 -40.32
CA GLU A 50 -35.18 60.50 -41.44
C GLU A 50 -34.33 60.51 -42.73
N ASP A 51 -34.31 59.36 -43.44
CA ASP A 51 -34.39 59.11 -44.91
C ASP A 51 -33.80 60.07 -45.99
N PRO A 52 -33.62 59.67 -47.27
CA PRO A 52 -33.72 58.32 -47.87
C PRO A 52 -32.60 57.96 -48.90
N ASP A 53 -32.77 56.79 -49.53
CA ASP A 53 -32.26 56.34 -50.84
C ASP A 53 -30.77 55.91 -50.95
N GLY A 54 -30.52 54.85 -51.75
CA GLY A 54 -29.22 54.23 -51.94
C GLY A 54 -29.26 52.69 -52.00
N THR A 55 -29.40 52.12 -53.20
CA THR A 55 -29.38 50.66 -53.41
C THR A 55 -27.96 50.09 -53.39
N GLN A 56 -27.70 49.11 -52.52
CA GLN A 56 -26.50 48.24 -52.53
C GLN A 56 -26.87 46.78 -52.18
N PRO A 57 -26.10 45.78 -52.64
CA PRO A 57 -26.53 44.38 -52.68
C PRO A 57 -26.38 43.61 -51.36
N VAL A 58 -27.15 42.52 -51.23
CA VAL A 58 -27.12 41.58 -50.10
C VAL A 58 -25.74 40.86 -50.03
N PRO A 59 -25.05 40.85 -48.88
CA PRO A 59 -23.80 40.11 -48.71
C PRO A 59 -24.06 38.59 -48.70
N PRO A 60 -23.09 37.76 -49.16
CA PRO A 60 -23.25 36.31 -49.17
C PRO A 60 -23.37 35.72 -47.75
N ALA A 61 -23.96 34.53 -47.66
CA ALA A 61 -24.16 33.81 -46.41
C ALA A 61 -22.84 33.61 -45.63
N PRO A 62 -22.90 33.60 -44.27
CA PRO A 62 -21.70 33.51 -43.44
C PRO A 62 -20.93 32.23 -43.74
N GLN A 63 -19.71 32.38 -44.21
CA GLN A 63 -18.78 31.26 -44.38
C GLN A 63 -18.47 30.67 -43.00
N ALA A 64 -18.32 29.35 -42.92
CA ALA A 64 -18.05 28.67 -41.66
C ALA A 64 -16.78 29.24 -41.03
N ARG A 65 -16.86 29.61 -39.74
CA ARG A 65 -15.67 30.02 -38.98
C ARG A 65 -14.70 28.84 -38.96
N GLN A 66 -13.54 29.01 -39.58
CA GLN A 66 -12.43 28.07 -39.42
C GLN A 66 -12.05 28.09 -37.94
N ALA A 67 -11.99 26.91 -37.32
CA ALA A 67 -11.43 26.79 -35.98
C ALA A 67 -9.92 27.01 -36.11
N VAL A 68 -9.45 28.17 -35.66
CA VAL A 68 -8.03 28.37 -35.36
C VAL A 68 -7.74 27.49 -34.14
N PRO A 69 -6.80 26.54 -34.20
CA PRO A 69 -6.36 25.86 -32.99
C PRO A 69 -5.73 26.92 -32.09
N MET A 70 -6.16 26.99 -30.83
CA MET A 70 -5.39 27.74 -29.84
C MET A 70 -4.11 26.94 -29.62
N SER A 71 -2.98 27.47 -30.08
CA SER A 71 -1.68 27.06 -29.57
C SER A 71 -1.69 27.38 -28.08
N ARG A 72 -1.64 26.34 -27.24
CA ARG A 72 -1.06 26.47 -25.90
C ARG A 72 0.37 27.03 -26.05
N PRO A 73 0.90 27.74 -25.05
CA PRO A 73 2.34 27.98 -24.98
C PRO A 73 3.12 26.65 -25.10
N GLU A 74 4.40 26.75 -25.44
CA GLU A 74 5.33 25.59 -25.40
C GLU A 74 6.26 25.67 -24.18
N HIS A 75 6.01 26.61 -23.25
CA HIS A 75 6.77 26.90 -22.03
C HIS A 75 5.87 27.60 -20.99
N GLU A 76 5.96 27.19 -19.71
CA GLU A 76 5.30 27.91 -18.60
C GLU A 76 5.97 29.27 -18.34
N THR A 77 5.18 30.29 -17.95
CA THR A 77 5.71 31.66 -17.77
C THR A 77 5.39 32.32 -16.43
N GLN A 78 4.57 31.69 -15.58
CA GLN A 78 4.10 32.22 -14.30
C GLN A 78 4.31 31.23 -13.14
N CYS A 79 5.58 30.97 -12.82
CA CYS A 79 6.02 29.90 -11.92
C CYS A 79 5.65 30.04 -10.41
N GLN A 80 4.61 30.80 -10.05
CA GLN A 80 4.12 31.02 -8.67
C GLN A 80 2.60 31.31 -8.58
N ASP A 81 1.80 31.09 -9.63
CA ASP A 81 0.38 31.46 -9.65
C ASP A 81 -0.59 30.28 -9.41
N GLY A 82 -0.08 29.04 -9.46
CA GLY A 82 -0.84 27.83 -9.16
C GLY A 82 -1.70 27.32 -10.32
N MET A 83 -1.35 27.64 -11.57
CA MET A 83 -2.05 27.19 -12.77
C MET A 83 -1.11 26.62 -13.85
N ASP A 84 -1.54 25.51 -14.46
CA ASP A 84 -1.03 24.87 -15.69
C ASP A 84 -1.11 25.84 -16.89
N ASP A 85 -0.16 26.79 -16.96
CA ASP A 85 -0.23 28.01 -17.81
C ASP A 85 0.24 27.73 -19.25
N ASP A 86 1.20 26.82 -19.43
CA ASP A 86 1.59 26.25 -20.72
C ASP A 86 0.58 25.16 -21.12
N GLY A 87 0.44 24.13 -20.28
CA GLY A 87 -0.47 23.05 -20.48
C GLY A 87 0.02 21.60 -20.51
N ASP A 88 1.26 21.29 -20.14
CA ASP A 88 1.70 19.89 -20.13
C ASP A 88 1.02 19.05 -19.03
N GLY A 89 0.45 19.71 -17.99
CA GLY A 89 -0.19 19.11 -16.83
C GLY A 89 0.59 19.27 -15.52
N LEU A 90 1.76 19.90 -15.55
CA LEU A 90 2.53 20.39 -14.41
C LEU A 90 2.04 21.79 -13.99
N THR A 91 2.70 22.43 -13.01
CA THR A 91 2.31 23.73 -12.44
C THR A 91 3.44 24.30 -11.59
N ASP A 92 3.74 25.59 -11.72
CA ASP A 92 4.75 26.31 -10.95
C ASP A 92 6.12 25.58 -10.94
N CYS A 93 6.77 25.47 -9.78
CA CYS A 93 8.05 24.78 -9.61
C CYS A 93 7.98 23.24 -9.77
N ALA A 94 6.84 22.66 -10.17
CA ALA A 94 6.77 21.28 -10.64
C ALA A 94 6.98 21.15 -12.16
N ASP A 95 6.91 22.26 -12.90
CA ASP A 95 7.12 22.37 -14.34
C ASP A 95 8.62 22.48 -14.70
N SER A 96 9.02 21.91 -15.85
CA SER A 96 10.44 21.92 -16.27
C SER A 96 10.93 23.24 -16.84
N ASP A 97 10.06 24.02 -17.47
CA ASP A 97 10.41 25.30 -18.10
C ASP A 97 10.46 26.43 -17.06
N CYS A 98 9.81 26.23 -15.92
CA CYS A 98 9.94 27.08 -14.74
C CYS A 98 11.21 26.85 -13.90
N PHE A 99 12.04 25.85 -14.22
CA PHE A 99 13.21 25.49 -13.40
C PHE A 99 14.29 26.59 -13.30
N GLU A 100 14.54 27.37 -14.37
CA GLU A 100 15.47 28.51 -14.31
C GLU A 100 14.88 29.76 -13.63
N ASN A 101 13.62 29.73 -13.17
CA ASN A 101 12.98 30.91 -12.58
C ASN A 101 13.43 31.12 -11.12
N GLN A 102 13.84 32.35 -10.80
CA GLN A 102 14.19 32.77 -9.43
C GLN A 102 13.04 32.60 -8.42
N ALA A 103 11.80 32.45 -8.91
CA ALA A 103 10.63 31.98 -8.19
C ALA A 103 10.84 30.66 -7.41
N CYS A 104 11.61 29.74 -7.98
CA CYS A 104 11.80 28.36 -7.51
C CYS A 104 13.16 28.15 -6.83
N MET A 105 13.92 29.23 -6.64
CA MET A 105 15.25 29.22 -6.02
C MET A 105 15.16 29.56 -4.53
N PHE A 106 15.15 28.55 -3.66
CA PHE A 106 15.17 28.70 -2.20
C PHE A 106 16.50 28.18 -1.65
N GLY A 107 17.36 29.09 -1.21
CA GLY A 107 18.74 28.78 -0.82
C GLY A 107 19.69 29.79 -1.48
N GLY A 108 20.57 29.29 -2.33
CA GLY A 108 21.62 30.04 -3.02
C GLY A 108 21.92 29.48 -4.41
N SER A 109 22.45 30.32 -5.30
CA SER A 109 22.69 29.93 -6.70
C SER A 109 23.95 29.09 -6.92
N GLU A 110 24.30 28.23 -5.96
CA GLU A 110 25.58 27.51 -5.94
C GLU A 110 25.36 25.98 -6.03
N GLU A 111 24.40 25.40 -5.30
CA GLU A 111 24.15 23.95 -5.12
C GLU A 111 23.13 23.36 -6.11
N ARG A 112 23.22 23.73 -7.40
CA ARG A 112 22.23 23.33 -8.44
C ARG A 112 22.83 22.72 -9.70
N ASN A 113 23.81 21.81 -9.55
CA ASN A 113 24.40 21.05 -10.67
C ASN A 113 25.12 19.78 -10.19
N ASP A 114 25.26 18.78 -11.08
CA ASP A 114 25.77 17.44 -10.74
C ASP A 114 27.16 17.43 -10.07
N GLN A 115 28.01 18.42 -10.34
CA GLN A 115 29.33 18.49 -9.70
C GLN A 115 29.22 18.91 -8.22
N ARG A 116 28.27 19.77 -7.87
CA ARG A 116 28.11 20.36 -6.53
C ARG A 116 27.06 19.69 -5.66
N CYS A 117 26.12 18.99 -6.29
CA CYS A 117 25.21 18.07 -5.62
C CYS A 117 25.88 16.71 -5.32
N SER A 118 27.22 16.64 -5.31
CA SER A 118 27.97 15.42 -5.02
C SER A 118 29.40 15.63 -4.52
N ASP A 119 29.81 16.86 -4.19
CA ASP A 119 31.18 17.16 -3.74
C ASP A 119 31.33 17.22 -2.20
N TRP A 120 30.26 16.92 -1.47
CA TRP A 120 30.23 16.80 0.00
C TRP A 120 30.60 18.12 0.68
N VAL A 121 30.15 19.23 0.08
CA VAL A 121 30.27 20.59 0.59
C VAL A 121 28.91 21.29 0.48
N ASP A 122 28.44 21.81 1.61
CA ASP A 122 27.43 22.87 1.72
C ASP A 122 27.95 24.11 0.93
N ASN A 123 27.58 24.18 -0.34
CA ASN A 123 28.04 25.10 -1.37
C ASN A 123 27.20 26.39 -1.40
N ASP A 124 25.92 26.33 -1.00
CA ASP A 124 25.03 27.49 -0.93
C ASP A 124 25.05 28.21 0.45
N GLY A 125 25.29 27.46 1.54
CA GLY A 125 25.39 27.96 2.91
C GLY A 125 24.12 27.86 3.77
N ASP A 126 23.07 27.12 3.36
CA ASP A 126 21.83 26.93 4.13
C ASP A 126 21.99 25.93 5.30
N GLY A 127 22.93 24.98 5.18
CA GLY A 127 23.24 23.96 6.18
C GLY A 127 22.76 22.54 5.85
N LEU A 128 22.22 22.32 4.66
CA LEU A 128 22.01 21.01 4.04
C LEU A 128 23.25 20.59 3.21
N LEU A 129 23.16 19.53 2.41
CA LEU A 129 24.32 18.92 1.75
C LEU A 129 23.95 18.01 0.58
N ASP A 130 24.49 18.26 -0.60
CA ASP A 130 24.32 17.42 -1.80
C ASP A 130 22.84 17.03 -1.97
N CYS A 131 22.52 15.73 -2.01
CA CYS A 131 21.17 15.21 -2.18
C CYS A 131 20.28 15.28 -0.92
N GLU A 132 20.78 15.83 0.18
CA GLU A 132 19.99 16.22 1.35
C GLU A 132 19.45 17.67 1.21
N ASP A 133 19.93 18.45 0.23
CA ASP A 133 19.46 19.80 -0.14
C ASP A 133 18.29 19.75 -1.17
N PRO A 134 17.15 20.45 -0.93
CA PRO A 134 16.10 20.69 -1.92
C PRO A 134 16.54 21.31 -3.25
N ASP A 135 17.56 22.18 -3.27
CA ASP A 135 18.09 22.78 -4.51
C ASP A 135 18.67 21.71 -5.45
N CYS A 136 19.17 20.61 -4.88
CA CYS A 136 19.61 19.41 -5.60
C CYS A 136 18.48 18.44 -6.00
N THR A 137 17.30 18.96 -6.39
CA THR A 137 16.16 18.12 -6.86
C THR A 137 15.62 18.46 -8.26
N GLY A 138 16.31 19.34 -8.99
CA GLY A 138 15.84 19.91 -10.27
C GLY A 138 15.90 19.01 -11.51
N PRO A 139 15.00 19.21 -12.50
CA PRO A 139 15.06 18.51 -13.79
C PRO A 139 16.35 18.82 -14.55
N GLY A 140 17.13 17.79 -14.84
CA GLY A 140 18.46 17.89 -15.45
C GLY A 140 19.61 17.64 -14.48
N LEU A 141 19.34 17.59 -13.17
CA LEU A 141 20.26 17.00 -12.19
C LEU A 141 20.10 15.48 -12.21
N THR A 142 21.20 14.75 -12.41
CA THR A 142 21.20 13.28 -12.43
C THR A 142 21.77 12.66 -11.16
N VAL A 143 22.59 13.40 -10.40
CA VAL A 143 23.40 12.82 -9.31
C VAL A 143 22.61 12.55 -8.01
N CYS A 144 21.46 13.21 -7.83
CA CYS A 144 20.58 13.04 -6.67
C CYS A 144 19.26 12.29 -6.96
N LEU A 145 19.10 11.81 -8.19
CA LEU A 145 18.21 10.69 -8.46
C LEU A 145 18.90 9.42 -7.93
N GLY A 146 18.12 8.49 -7.37
CA GLY A 146 18.64 7.32 -6.65
C GLY A 146 19.75 6.56 -7.40
N SER A 147 20.97 6.65 -6.86
CA SER A 147 22.07 5.70 -7.08
C SER A 147 22.41 5.31 -8.53
N ALA A 148 22.53 6.28 -9.43
CA ALA A 148 23.23 6.08 -10.70
C ALA A 148 24.73 5.77 -10.47
N ASN A 149 25.07 4.51 -10.14
CA ASN A 149 26.42 4.13 -9.74
C ASN A 149 27.38 4.26 -10.95
N HIS A 150 28.22 5.30 -10.97
CA HIS A 150 29.17 5.60 -12.05
C HIS A 150 30.25 4.51 -12.20
N GLY A 151 29.91 3.37 -12.83
CA GLY A 151 30.77 2.19 -12.89
C GLY A 151 30.64 1.29 -14.13
N ALA A 152 29.86 1.68 -15.14
CA ALA A 152 29.53 0.83 -16.30
C ALA A 152 30.11 1.35 -17.64
N GLU A 153 31.44 1.36 -17.79
CA GLU A 153 32.06 1.39 -19.14
C GLU A 153 31.87 0.03 -19.84
N GLY A 154 30.62 -0.27 -20.24
CA GLY A 154 30.23 -1.43 -21.02
C GLY A 154 29.87 -1.04 -22.47
N PRO A 155 30.38 -1.72 -23.51
CA PRO A 155 30.26 -1.24 -24.88
C PRO A 155 28.95 -1.68 -25.57
N GLU A 156 27.83 -1.04 -25.21
CA GLU A 156 26.93 -0.49 -26.24
C GLU A 156 26.00 0.58 -25.64
N ARG A 157 25.68 1.59 -26.46
CA ARG A 157 24.79 2.68 -26.08
C ARG A 157 23.35 2.17 -26.11
N LEU A 158 22.89 1.61 -25.00
CA LEU A 158 21.45 1.51 -24.74
C LEU A 158 20.82 2.90 -24.93
N GLN A 159 19.60 2.88 -25.46
CA GLN A 159 19.01 4.06 -26.07
C GLN A 159 18.62 5.07 -24.99
N THR A 160 18.53 6.35 -25.36
CA THR A 160 17.80 7.34 -24.55
C THR A 160 16.43 6.73 -24.23
N PRO A 161 16.03 6.60 -22.95
CA PRO A 161 14.75 5.99 -22.60
C PRO A 161 13.62 6.64 -23.41
N ASP A 162 12.74 5.81 -24.00
CA ASP A 162 11.64 6.33 -24.80
C ASP A 162 10.81 7.29 -23.94
N PRO A 163 10.51 8.52 -24.44
CA PRO A 163 9.81 9.53 -23.67
C PRO A 163 8.44 9.02 -23.21
N VAL A 164 7.97 9.54 -22.07
CA VAL A 164 6.72 9.12 -21.42
C VAL A 164 5.59 9.00 -22.44
N PRO A 165 4.96 7.82 -22.61
CA PRO A 165 3.88 7.64 -23.58
C PRO A 165 2.71 8.59 -23.29
N GLY A 166 2.44 9.50 -24.22
CA GLY A 166 1.39 10.52 -24.04
C GLY A 166 0.01 9.90 -23.75
N LEU A 167 -0.60 10.33 -22.65
CA LEU A 167 -1.90 9.84 -22.18
C LEU A 167 -3.00 10.04 -23.24
N SER A 168 -3.86 9.04 -23.44
CA SER A 168 -4.92 9.10 -24.45
C SER A 168 -6.33 9.14 -23.83
N GLY A 169 -6.98 10.29 -23.88
CA GLY A 169 -8.34 10.48 -23.37
C GLY A 169 -8.42 10.36 -21.84
N ASP A 170 -9.33 9.53 -21.35
CA ASP A 170 -9.64 9.36 -19.92
C ASP A 170 -8.58 8.51 -19.16
N GLN A 171 -7.30 8.57 -19.54
CA GLN A 171 -6.22 7.81 -18.91
C GLN A 171 -5.47 8.61 -17.85
N SER A 172 -5.24 8.01 -16.70
CA SER A 172 -4.35 8.48 -15.62
C SER A 172 -2.93 7.92 -15.79
N VAL A 173 -1.93 8.56 -15.18
CA VAL A 173 -0.52 8.08 -15.22
C VAL A 173 -0.39 6.69 -14.58
N GLU A 174 -1.22 6.42 -13.57
CA GLU A 174 -1.40 5.13 -12.91
C GLU A 174 -1.86 3.99 -13.84
N THR A 175 -2.22 4.28 -15.10
CA THR A 175 -2.54 3.27 -16.15
C THR A 175 -1.44 3.01 -17.17
N LEU A 176 -0.32 3.75 -17.13
CA LEU A 176 0.85 3.47 -17.98
C LEU A 176 1.72 2.32 -17.45
N ILE A 177 1.63 2.04 -16.14
CA ILE A 177 2.46 1.07 -15.42
C ILE A 177 2.40 -0.34 -16.04
N GLY A 178 3.55 -0.87 -16.46
CA GLY A 178 3.70 -2.11 -17.21
C GLY A 178 3.13 -2.10 -18.62
N THR A 179 3.20 -0.95 -19.30
CA THR A 179 2.74 -0.78 -20.68
C THR A 179 3.64 0.13 -21.52
N GLY A 180 3.63 -0.07 -22.85
CA GLY A 180 4.36 0.80 -23.77
C GLY A 180 5.86 0.50 -23.77
N SER A 181 6.66 1.45 -23.29
CA SER A 181 8.09 1.30 -23.06
C SER A 181 8.45 0.99 -21.60
N ASP A 182 7.45 0.78 -20.75
CA ASP A 182 7.55 0.41 -19.33
C ASP A 182 7.38 -1.11 -19.14
N ALA A 183 8.24 -1.73 -18.32
CA ALA A 183 8.09 -3.11 -17.88
C ALA A 183 7.38 -3.21 -16.50
N ASN A 184 7.46 -4.37 -15.84
CA ASN A 184 6.65 -4.63 -14.63
C ASN A 184 7.42 -5.39 -13.55
N GLY A 185 8.00 -4.63 -12.61
CA GLY A 185 8.76 -5.14 -11.47
C GLY A 185 9.02 -4.14 -10.35
N GLU A 186 9.13 -2.85 -10.66
CA GLU A 186 9.50 -1.82 -9.67
C GLU A 186 8.27 -1.11 -9.09
N ARG A 187 7.60 -1.78 -8.14
CA ARG A 187 6.24 -1.39 -7.68
C ARG A 187 6.11 -1.26 -6.16
N ASN A 188 7.23 -1.10 -5.46
CA ASN A 188 7.26 -0.90 -4.01
C ASN A 188 8.52 -0.12 -3.59
N ASP A 189 8.50 0.46 -2.38
CA ASP A 189 9.57 1.33 -1.87
C ASP A 189 10.97 0.68 -1.82
N TYR A 190 11.03 -0.65 -1.79
CA TYR A 190 12.27 -1.43 -1.73
C TYR A 190 12.89 -1.63 -3.11
N THR A 191 12.09 -2.01 -4.12
CA THR A 191 12.57 -2.16 -5.50
C THR A 191 12.87 -0.82 -6.17
N CYS A 192 12.32 0.26 -5.62
CA CYS A 192 12.58 1.64 -6.02
C CYS A 192 13.71 2.30 -5.20
N SER A 193 14.56 1.52 -4.53
CA SER A 193 15.76 1.99 -3.83
C SER A 193 16.86 0.92 -3.69
N ASP A 194 16.90 -0.08 -4.58
CA ASP A 194 17.92 -1.14 -4.59
C ASP A 194 18.94 -1.04 -5.74
N GLY A 195 18.71 -0.13 -6.70
CA GLY A 195 19.65 0.22 -7.77
C GLY A 195 19.81 -0.85 -8.84
N VAL A 196 18.75 -1.61 -9.07
CA VAL A 196 18.71 -2.70 -10.04
C VAL A 196 17.51 -2.47 -10.94
N ASP A 197 17.72 -2.52 -12.26
CA ASP A 197 16.67 -2.71 -13.26
C ASP A 197 15.99 -4.07 -13.00
N ASN A 198 14.89 -4.08 -12.24
CA ASN A 198 14.28 -5.28 -11.66
C ASN A 198 13.52 -6.12 -12.72
N ASP A 199 13.02 -5.50 -13.79
CA ASP A 199 12.20 -6.14 -14.83
C ASP A 199 12.85 -6.14 -16.23
N GLY A 200 13.87 -5.32 -16.46
CA GLY A 200 14.81 -5.41 -17.58
C GLY A 200 14.54 -4.43 -18.73
N ASP A 201 14.03 -3.22 -18.47
CA ASP A 201 13.72 -2.23 -19.51
C ASP A 201 14.76 -1.12 -19.73
N GLY A 202 15.71 -0.99 -18.80
CA GLY A 202 16.80 -0.01 -18.84
C GLY A 202 16.59 1.23 -17.97
N ARG A 203 15.49 1.32 -17.22
CA ARG A 203 15.31 2.25 -16.09
C ARG A 203 15.75 1.58 -14.77
N VAL A 204 15.88 2.38 -13.71
CA VAL A 204 16.32 1.95 -12.37
C VAL A 204 15.73 2.90 -11.31
N ASP A 205 15.19 2.36 -10.22
CA ASP A 205 14.69 3.10 -9.07
C ASP A 205 13.79 4.28 -9.51
N CYS A 206 14.00 5.49 -8.99
CA CYS A 206 13.16 6.65 -9.29
C CYS A 206 13.29 7.22 -10.72
N ALA A 207 14.11 6.62 -11.60
CA ALA A 207 14.05 6.87 -13.03
C ALA A 207 12.99 6.01 -13.74
N ASP A 208 12.48 4.96 -13.09
CA ASP A 208 11.44 4.06 -13.59
C ASP A 208 10.02 4.65 -13.52
N PHE A 209 9.14 4.27 -14.45
CA PHE A 209 7.76 4.78 -14.49
C PHE A 209 6.83 4.03 -13.53
N GLY A 210 7.07 2.74 -13.26
CA GLY A 210 6.47 2.01 -12.13
C GLY A 210 6.79 2.68 -10.80
N CYS A 211 8.06 3.01 -10.55
CA CYS A 211 8.47 3.74 -9.34
C CYS A 211 7.92 5.16 -9.23
N ARG A 212 7.86 5.90 -10.35
CA ARG A 212 7.39 7.29 -10.35
C ARG A 212 5.86 7.41 -10.27
N PHE A 213 5.10 6.42 -10.76
CA PHE A 213 3.65 6.53 -10.91
C PHE A 213 2.80 5.54 -10.09
N ASP A 214 3.34 4.44 -9.53
CA ASP A 214 2.54 3.54 -8.67
C ASP A 214 2.23 4.21 -7.31
N PRO A 215 0.96 4.47 -6.94
CA PRO A 215 0.61 5.08 -5.65
C PRO A 215 0.88 4.19 -4.42
N GLN A 216 1.45 3.01 -4.61
CA GLN A 216 2.04 2.17 -3.56
C GLN A 216 3.53 2.51 -3.29
N VAL A 217 4.21 3.23 -4.17
CA VAL A 217 5.60 3.69 -4.01
C VAL A 217 5.59 5.10 -3.43
N SER A 218 6.15 5.26 -2.25
CA SER A 218 6.34 6.58 -1.64
C SER A 218 7.75 7.12 -1.92
N VAL A 219 8.77 6.26 -1.97
CA VAL A 219 10.20 6.65 -1.92
C VAL A 219 10.61 7.73 -2.94
N CYS A 220 10.01 7.76 -4.13
CA CYS A 220 10.34 8.68 -5.22
C CYS A 220 9.59 10.03 -5.23
N THR A 221 8.72 10.31 -4.25
CA THR A 221 7.83 11.49 -4.26
C THR A 221 8.38 12.71 -3.50
N GLY A 222 9.53 13.26 -3.92
CA GLY A 222 10.15 14.50 -3.40
C GLY A 222 10.82 14.40 -2.02
N SER A 223 11.89 15.18 -1.75
CA SER A 223 12.71 15.04 -0.52
C SER A 223 11.87 15.29 0.75
N PRO A 224 11.93 14.38 1.75
CA PRO A 224 13.11 14.27 2.63
C PRO A 224 13.82 12.90 2.55
N GLY A 225 15.06 12.85 3.05
CA GLY A 225 15.83 11.61 3.20
C GLY A 225 15.22 10.52 4.11
N PHE A 226 14.08 10.81 4.75
CA PHE A 226 13.19 9.80 5.34
C PHE A 226 11.73 10.25 5.27
N ARG A 227 10.85 9.31 4.93
CA ARG A 227 9.41 9.50 4.82
C ARG A 227 8.69 8.92 6.02
N PHE A 228 7.66 9.62 6.48
CA PHE A 228 6.66 9.06 7.38
C PHE A 228 5.46 8.62 6.55
N SER A 229 4.86 7.48 6.90
CA SER A 229 3.52 7.13 6.46
C SER A 229 2.67 6.75 7.67
N LEU A 230 1.40 7.16 7.66
CA LEU A 230 0.44 6.97 8.74
C LEU A 230 -0.82 6.33 8.17
N VAL A 231 -1.18 5.16 8.69
CA VAL A 231 -2.47 4.52 8.41
C VAL A 231 -3.32 4.60 9.67
N ALA A 232 -4.41 5.33 9.59
CA ALA A 232 -5.43 5.43 10.65
C ALA A 232 -6.73 4.81 10.16
N GLY A 233 -7.31 3.90 10.95
CA GLY A 233 -8.60 3.27 10.67
C GLY A 233 -9.54 3.37 11.87
N ILE A 234 -10.79 3.74 11.60
CA ILE A 234 -11.91 3.65 12.56
C ILE A 234 -12.83 2.55 12.06
N ALA A 235 -13.10 1.56 12.91
CA ALA A 235 -14.02 0.47 12.60
C ALA A 235 -15.32 0.61 13.38
N ALA A 236 -16.40 0.10 12.79
CA ALA A 236 -17.63 -0.29 13.46
C ALA A 236 -17.86 -1.78 13.16
N SER A 237 -17.82 -2.63 14.18
CA SER A 237 -18.00 -4.07 14.09
C SER A 237 -19.40 -4.48 14.56
N TYR A 238 -19.89 -5.61 14.04
CA TYR A 238 -21.11 -6.25 14.52
C TYR A 238 -20.98 -7.77 14.50
N ASP A 239 -20.95 -8.37 15.68
CA ASP A 239 -21.00 -9.79 15.96
C ASP A 239 -22.41 -10.34 15.72
N LEU A 240 -22.53 -11.35 14.86
CA LEU A 240 -23.81 -11.94 14.46
C LEU A 240 -24.27 -13.06 15.39
N GLU A 241 -23.39 -13.60 16.25
CA GLU A 241 -23.69 -14.71 17.16
C GLU A 241 -24.00 -14.24 18.59
N GLN A 242 -23.53 -13.05 18.99
CA GLN A 242 -23.90 -12.47 20.28
C GLN A 242 -25.42 -12.20 20.36
N GLY A 243 -26.07 -12.95 21.26
CA GLY A 243 -27.51 -13.19 21.25
C GLY A 243 -28.42 -11.96 21.38
N THR A 244 -28.85 -11.41 20.25
CA THR A 244 -30.02 -10.53 20.05
C THR A 244 -30.02 -9.13 20.67
N ASP A 245 -29.13 -8.78 21.61
CA ASP A 245 -28.97 -7.38 22.07
C ASP A 245 -27.87 -6.66 21.29
N TRP A 246 -28.28 -5.77 20.39
CA TRP A 246 -27.42 -4.89 19.60
C TRP A 246 -26.49 -4.01 20.46
N ARG A 247 -26.74 -3.89 21.77
CA ARG A 247 -25.92 -3.13 22.72
C ARG A 247 -24.66 -3.85 23.20
N THR A 248 -24.54 -5.16 22.97
CA THR A 248 -23.34 -5.95 23.27
C THR A 248 -22.69 -6.51 22.01
N ALA A 249 -23.50 -6.74 20.97
CA ALA A 249 -23.04 -7.27 19.68
C ALA A 249 -22.27 -6.27 18.80
N GLY A 250 -22.33 -4.95 19.05
CA GLY A 250 -21.66 -3.94 18.22
C GLY A 250 -20.67 -3.08 18.98
N ASP A 251 -19.51 -2.81 18.37
CA ASP A 251 -18.46 -1.92 18.90
C ASP A 251 -18.01 -0.89 17.84
N VAL A 252 -17.40 0.21 18.29
CA VAL A 252 -16.88 1.29 17.44
C VAL A 252 -15.59 1.85 18.03
N GLU A 253 -14.43 1.51 17.45
CA GLU A 253 -13.13 1.92 17.98
C GLU A 253 -12.12 2.42 16.92
N PHE A 254 -11.03 3.03 17.40
CA PHE A 254 -9.83 3.31 16.60
C PHE A 254 -8.99 2.03 16.43
N GLU A 255 -9.60 1.09 15.73
CA GLU A 255 -9.12 -0.22 15.29
C GLU A 255 -7.61 -0.28 14.98
N ARG A 256 -7.07 0.76 14.32
CA ARG A 256 -5.65 0.78 13.94
C ARG A 256 -5.06 2.17 13.82
N LEU A 257 -3.84 2.27 14.36
CA LEU A 257 -2.89 3.33 14.04
C LEU A 257 -1.53 2.68 13.73
N GLN A 258 -1.15 2.61 12.45
CA GLN A 258 0.16 2.15 12.00
C GLN A 258 1.01 3.34 11.56
N VAL A 259 2.20 3.48 12.15
CA VAL A 259 3.22 4.46 11.77
C VAL A 259 4.35 3.72 11.04
N ARG A 260 4.78 4.24 9.91
CA ARG A 260 5.96 3.79 9.18
C ARG A 260 6.95 4.93 9.02
N VAL A 261 8.23 4.61 9.13
CA VAL A 261 9.34 5.50 8.74
C VAL A 261 10.22 4.72 7.78
N LEU A 262 10.49 5.24 6.59
CA LEU A 262 11.24 4.53 5.55
C LEU A 262 12.03 5.49 4.65
N GLY A 263 13.07 4.98 4.00
CA GLY A 263 13.90 5.75 3.08
C GLY A 263 15.30 5.15 2.90
N PRO A 264 16.19 5.86 2.19
CA PRO A 264 17.60 5.52 2.14
C PRO A 264 18.28 5.65 3.51
N ILE A 265 19.32 4.86 3.77
CA ILE A 265 20.21 5.08 4.91
C ILE A 265 21.21 6.18 4.51
N PRO A 266 21.33 7.30 5.26
CA PRO A 266 22.23 8.39 4.92
C PRO A 266 23.66 7.92 4.63
N TYR A 267 24.22 8.45 3.55
CA TYR A 267 25.57 8.15 3.06
C TYR A 267 25.81 6.69 2.61
N ILE A 268 24.75 5.92 2.35
CA ILE A 268 24.82 4.58 1.73
C ILE A 268 23.86 4.50 0.53
N ALA A 269 24.41 4.57 -0.69
CA ALA A 269 23.64 4.32 -1.92
C ALA A 269 23.03 2.90 -1.93
N ASN A 270 21.89 2.74 -2.61
CA ASN A 270 21.12 1.47 -2.72
C ASN A 270 20.83 0.77 -1.39
N SER A 271 20.63 1.58 -0.35
CA SER A 271 20.22 1.13 0.97
C SER A 271 18.76 1.47 1.21
N PHE A 272 18.08 0.64 1.99
CA PHE A 272 16.67 0.84 2.33
C PHE A 272 16.43 0.49 3.80
N PHE A 273 15.91 1.43 4.57
CA PHE A 273 15.38 1.14 5.90
C PHE A 273 13.86 1.27 5.95
N LEU A 274 13.25 0.47 6.81
CA LEU A 274 11.82 0.50 7.11
C LEU A 274 11.61 0.17 8.59
N LEU A 275 11.10 1.13 9.35
CA LEU A 275 10.57 0.95 10.69
C LEU A 275 9.04 0.99 10.61
N SER A 276 8.35 0.01 11.18
CA SER A 276 6.89 -0.02 11.25
C SER A 276 6.41 -0.30 12.66
N MET A 277 5.85 0.73 13.30
CA MET A 277 5.18 0.64 14.59
C MET A 277 3.67 0.55 14.39
N GLN A 278 2.99 -0.13 15.30
CA GLN A 278 1.54 -0.20 15.33
C GLN A 278 1.08 -0.01 16.77
N LEU A 279 -0.01 0.74 16.95
CA LEU A 279 -0.66 0.94 18.22
C LEU A 279 -1.99 0.18 18.14
N GLU A 280 -2.08 -0.92 18.88
CA GLU A 280 -3.31 -1.70 19.10
C GLU A 280 -3.59 -1.67 20.61
N GLY A 281 -4.77 -1.18 21.00
CA GLY A 281 -5.14 -1.02 22.40
C GLY A 281 -4.12 -0.22 23.22
N ASN A 282 -3.71 -0.79 24.37
CA ASN A 282 -2.99 -0.06 25.42
C ASN A 282 -1.45 0.00 25.26
N SER A 283 -0.85 -0.54 24.19
CA SER A 283 0.61 -0.54 24.03
C SER A 283 1.10 -0.37 22.59
N PRO A 284 2.00 0.60 22.31
CA PRO A 284 2.67 0.67 21.02
C PRO A 284 3.65 -0.51 20.88
N ARG A 285 3.60 -1.21 19.75
CA ARG A 285 4.55 -2.28 19.38
C ARG A 285 5.33 -1.90 18.12
N LEU A 286 6.59 -2.30 18.06
CA LEU A 286 7.36 -2.31 16.82
C LEU A 286 7.04 -3.63 16.10
N THR A 287 6.35 -3.54 14.96
CA THR A 287 5.88 -4.72 14.19
C THR A 287 6.90 -5.23 13.20
N PHE A 288 7.77 -4.35 12.70
CA PHE A 288 8.87 -4.68 11.82
C PHE A 288 9.92 -3.56 11.88
N ALA A 289 11.19 -3.94 11.80
CA ALA A 289 12.29 -3.04 11.51
C ALA A 289 13.19 -3.74 10.49
N ASN A 290 13.66 -3.04 9.47
CA ASN A 290 14.58 -3.53 8.45
C ASN A 290 15.61 -2.45 8.14
N PHE A 291 16.87 -2.85 8.00
CA PHE A 291 17.96 -2.04 7.49
C PHE A 291 18.68 -2.89 6.42
N GLN A 292 18.57 -2.48 5.17
CA GLN A 292 19.21 -3.13 4.02
C GLN A 292 20.34 -2.27 3.47
N VAL A 293 21.44 -2.92 3.10
CA VAL A 293 22.56 -2.34 2.35
C VAL A 293 22.92 -3.25 1.16
N PRO A 294 23.47 -2.72 0.05
CA PRO A 294 23.83 -3.53 -1.11
C PRO A 294 25.15 -4.29 -0.88
N ILE A 295 25.39 -5.32 -1.68
CA ILE A 295 26.63 -6.13 -1.72
C ILE A 295 27.22 -6.10 -3.14
N GLY A 296 27.65 -4.92 -3.56
CA GLY A 296 28.21 -4.67 -4.89
C GLY A 296 27.16 -4.68 -6.02
N ASP A 297 27.66 -4.49 -7.24
CA ASP A 297 26.91 -3.97 -8.39
C ASP A 297 26.09 -5.04 -9.13
N ARG A 298 25.37 -5.89 -8.38
CA ARG A 298 24.60 -7.04 -8.90
C ARG A 298 23.25 -7.28 -8.20
N GLY A 299 22.71 -6.28 -7.50
CA GLY A 299 21.44 -6.41 -6.78
C GLY A 299 21.45 -7.40 -5.61
N HIS A 300 22.62 -7.84 -5.17
CA HIS A 300 22.73 -8.60 -3.93
C HIS A 300 22.63 -7.65 -2.74
N TYR A 301 21.96 -8.08 -1.68
CA TYR A 301 21.75 -7.26 -0.49
C TYR A 301 22.07 -8.00 0.80
N LEU A 302 22.44 -7.25 1.84
CA LEU A 302 22.47 -7.69 3.24
C LEU A 302 21.40 -6.90 4.01
N SER A 303 20.51 -7.61 4.68
CA SER A 303 19.48 -7.05 5.56
C SER A 303 19.72 -7.47 7.00
N VAL A 304 19.58 -6.52 7.92
CA VAL A 304 19.40 -6.75 9.36
C VAL A 304 17.99 -6.30 9.72
N ASN A 305 17.16 -7.20 10.24
CA ASN A 305 15.75 -6.93 10.50
C ASN A 305 15.23 -7.58 11.79
N SER A 306 14.07 -7.12 12.30
CA SER A 306 13.36 -7.73 13.43
C SER A 306 12.36 -8.83 13.00
N GLY A 307 12.55 -9.38 11.80
CA GLY A 307 11.79 -10.50 11.29
C GLY A 307 11.97 -11.75 12.14
N SER A 308 10.92 -12.56 12.19
CA SER A 308 10.82 -13.78 13.02
C SER A 308 11.60 -14.98 12.48
N GLY A 309 12.52 -14.81 11.52
CA GLY A 309 12.99 -15.91 10.68
C GLY A 309 11.88 -16.38 9.72
N GLY A 310 11.06 -15.45 9.26
CA GLY A 310 9.80 -15.73 8.58
C GLY A 310 9.97 -16.14 7.11
N LEU A 311 9.08 -17.02 6.64
CA LEU A 311 8.87 -17.33 5.23
C LEU A 311 7.69 -16.52 4.63
N SER A 312 6.75 -16.03 5.44
CA SER A 312 5.60 -15.26 4.96
C SER A 312 5.91 -13.79 4.64
N THR A 313 5.25 -13.29 3.59
CA THR A 313 5.22 -11.85 3.25
C THR A 313 4.30 -11.06 4.18
N GLY A 314 3.33 -11.72 4.82
CA GLY A 314 2.21 -11.08 5.53
C GLY A 314 2.62 -10.16 6.69
N PHE A 315 3.78 -10.39 7.31
CA PHE A 315 4.26 -9.54 8.41
C PHE A 315 4.86 -8.21 7.96
N ILE A 316 5.35 -8.16 6.72
CA ILE A 316 6.17 -7.07 6.18
C ILE A 316 5.29 -6.01 5.50
N VAL A 317 4.29 -6.46 4.75
CA VAL A 317 3.30 -5.64 4.03
C VAL A 317 2.52 -4.71 4.99
N SER A 318 2.23 -3.49 4.55
CA SER A 318 1.45 -2.49 5.32
C SER A 318 -0.01 -2.92 5.51
N GLN A 319 -0.66 -2.54 6.61
CA GLN A 319 -2.08 -2.85 6.83
C GLN A 319 -2.96 -2.21 5.73
N ALA A 320 -2.60 -1.00 5.25
CA ALA A 320 -3.25 -0.37 4.10
C ALA A 320 -3.07 -1.13 2.76
N LYS A 321 -2.10 -2.05 2.70
CA LYS A 321 -1.81 -2.87 1.52
C LYS A 321 -2.51 -4.25 1.58
N LEU A 322 -3.46 -4.48 2.52
CA LEU A 322 -4.15 -5.78 2.70
C LEU A 322 -5.63 -5.78 2.21
N PRO A 323 -5.98 -6.59 1.19
CA PRO A 323 -7.34 -6.74 0.68
C PRO A 323 -8.43 -7.27 1.62
N LEU A 324 -8.09 -7.82 2.79
CA LEU A 324 -9.08 -8.32 3.75
C LEU A 324 -8.96 -7.61 5.12
N LEU A 325 -8.36 -6.41 5.14
CA LEU A 325 -8.09 -5.55 6.30
C LEU A 325 -7.09 -6.15 7.30
N ASP A 326 -7.31 -7.41 7.72
CA ASP A 326 -6.49 -8.14 8.67
C ASP A 326 -5.66 -9.23 8.01
N ARG A 327 -4.48 -9.47 8.59
CA ARG A 327 -3.59 -10.57 8.24
C ARG A 327 -4.21 -11.91 8.65
N THR A 328 -3.87 -12.98 7.92
CA THR A 328 -4.26 -14.37 8.18
C THR A 328 -3.53 -14.97 9.39
N PHE A 329 -3.58 -14.29 10.54
CA PHE A 329 -2.88 -14.67 11.77
C PHE A 329 -3.21 -16.09 12.25
N TYR A 330 -4.43 -16.59 12.01
CA TYR A 330 -4.84 -17.96 12.33
C TYR A 330 -3.96 -19.01 11.62
N MET A 331 -3.62 -18.77 10.35
CA MET A 331 -2.63 -19.54 9.61
C MET A 331 -1.22 -19.26 10.13
N LEU A 332 -0.79 -17.99 10.11
CA LEU A 332 0.64 -17.65 10.22
C LEU A 332 1.25 -17.92 11.61
N ASN A 333 0.49 -17.77 12.70
CA ASN A 333 1.04 -17.83 14.08
C ASN A 333 1.67 -19.18 14.46
N ALA A 334 1.20 -20.30 13.90
CA ALA A 334 1.71 -21.63 14.22
C ALA A 334 3.11 -21.93 13.63
N PHE A 335 3.44 -21.27 12.50
CA PHE A 335 4.66 -21.45 11.73
C PHE A 335 5.70 -20.35 12.02
N GLU A 336 5.25 -19.14 12.36
CA GLU A 336 6.07 -17.93 12.41
C GLU A 336 6.31 -17.42 13.83
N GLN A 337 6.79 -18.34 14.69
CA GLN A 337 7.14 -18.07 16.08
C GLN A 337 8.28 -17.04 16.18
N GLY A 338 8.13 -16.07 17.10
CA GLY A 338 8.88 -14.82 17.07
C GLY A 338 10.35 -14.93 17.46
N ASN A 339 11.26 -15.08 16.48
CA ASN A 339 12.65 -14.70 16.66
C ASN A 339 12.78 -13.18 16.88
N GLY A 340 13.78 -12.73 17.65
CA GLY A 340 13.91 -11.33 18.09
C GLY A 340 14.78 -10.44 17.18
N ALA A 341 15.64 -11.04 16.35
CA ALA A 341 16.41 -10.38 15.30
C ALA A 341 16.81 -11.40 14.23
N GLN A 342 17.03 -10.92 13.01
CA GLN A 342 17.35 -11.70 11.82
C GLN A 342 18.42 -10.99 10.99
N ILE A 343 19.37 -11.76 10.46
CA ILE A 343 20.28 -11.35 9.40
C ILE A 343 19.90 -12.14 8.15
N GLU A 344 19.89 -11.48 7.01
CA GLU A 344 19.41 -12.02 5.75
C GLU A 344 20.29 -11.53 4.59
N GLN A 345 20.51 -12.40 3.61
CA GLN A 345 21.14 -12.06 2.33
C GLN A 345 20.24 -12.53 1.19
N GLY A 346 20.14 -11.76 0.11
CA GLY A 346 19.39 -12.16 -1.07
C GLY A 346 19.79 -11.40 -2.33
N GLY A 347 18.91 -11.46 -3.33
CA GLY A 347 19.03 -10.77 -4.62
C GLY A 347 18.85 -11.73 -5.80
N PRO A 348 19.16 -11.29 -7.04
CA PRO A 348 18.97 -12.10 -8.23
C PRO A 348 20.08 -13.15 -8.41
N LEU A 349 19.71 -14.39 -8.76
CA LEU A 349 20.63 -15.46 -9.19
C LEU A 349 20.98 -15.39 -10.67
N ILE A 350 20.21 -14.65 -11.47
CA ILE A 350 20.42 -14.44 -12.91
C ILE A 350 20.30 -12.94 -13.25
N PRO A 351 21.02 -12.40 -14.26
CA PRO A 351 21.02 -10.96 -14.54
C PRO A 351 19.70 -10.32 -14.99
N SER A 352 18.59 -11.07 -15.03
CA SER A 352 17.29 -10.62 -15.56
C SER A 352 16.19 -10.59 -14.48
N GLY A 353 16.55 -10.38 -13.20
CA GLY A 353 15.64 -10.36 -12.04
C GLY A 353 15.01 -11.71 -11.66
N ARG A 354 14.25 -12.30 -12.60
CA ARG A 354 13.28 -13.43 -12.53
C ARG A 354 13.64 -14.72 -11.79
N LEU A 355 14.85 -14.87 -11.24
CA LEU A 355 15.18 -15.95 -10.32
C LEU A 355 15.88 -15.34 -9.11
N ASN A 356 15.12 -15.05 -8.07
CA ASN A 356 15.59 -14.41 -6.85
C ASN A 356 15.88 -15.45 -5.76
N TYR A 357 16.89 -15.19 -4.92
CA TYR A 357 17.14 -15.97 -3.71
C TYR A 357 17.12 -15.12 -2.45
N ARG A 358 16.92 -15.79 -1.33
CA ARG A 358 16.96 -15.26 0.01
C ARG A 358 17.44 -16.36 0.96
N VAL A 359 18.40 -16.04 1.83
CA VAL A 359 18.87 -16.91 2.93
C VAL A 359 18.91 -16.09 4.21
N PHE A 360 18.50 -16.69 5.33
CA PHE A 360 18.41 -15.97 6.59
C PHE A 360 18.77 -16.82 7.81
N LEU A 361 19.27 -16.15 8.84
CA LEU A 361 19.52 -16.67 10.18
C LEU A 361 18.89 -15.71 11.19
N ALA A 362 18.00 -16.23 12.03
CA ALA A 362 17.29 -15.47 13.06
C ALA A 362 17.52 -16.07 14.45
N GLY A 363 17.33 -15.26 15.50
CA GLY A 363 17.45 -15.71 16.88
C GLY A 363 16.98 -14.72 17.94
N GLY A 364 16.99 -15.18 19.19
CA GLY A 364 16.40 -14.45 20.33
C GLY A 364 14.89 -14.69 20.45
N LYS A 365 14.27 -14.28 21.56
CA LYS A 365 12.86 -14.57 21.85
C LYS A 365 12.02 -13.28 21.82
N GLY A 366 11.43 -12.96 20.68
CA GLY A 366 10.41 -11.93 20.57
C GLY A 366 9.10 -12.42 21.22
N GLN A 367 8.44 -11.58 22.03
CA GLN A 367 7.07 -11.89 22.44
C GLN A 367 6.12 -11.56 21.29
N ARG A 368 5.77 -12.60 20.52
CA ARG A 368 5.01 -12.50 19.26
C ARG A 368 5.77 -11.70 18.19
N THR A 369 5.12 -11.46 17.06
CA THR A 369 5.73 -11.02 15.80
C THR A 369 6.30 -9.60 15.87
N GLY A 370 7.61 -9.44 15.63
CA GLY A 370 8.28 -8.17 15.32
C GLY A 370 9.04 -7.47 16.46
N ASN A 371 8.83 -7.88 17.72
CA ASN A 371 9.27 -7.12 18.90
C ASN A 371 10.80 -7.08 19.10
N VAL A 372 11.40 -5.91 18.87
CA VAL A 372 12.78 -5.60 19.28
C VAL A 372 12.87 -5.52 20.79
N GLY A 373 13.68 -6.41 21.39
CA GLY A 373 13.94 -6.46 22.83
C GLY A 373 13.23 -7.62 23.53
N GLY A 374 13.92 -8.76 23.63
CA GLY A 374 13.35 -9.99 24.17
C GLY A 374 14.39 -10.95 24.75
N ARG A 375 14.68 -10.82 26.05
CA ARG A 375 15.48 -11.79 26.83
C ARG A 375 14.77 -12.19 28.12
N ARG A 376 13.55 -12.72 27.99
CA ARG A 376 12.74 -13.20 29.12
C ARG A 376 12.64 -14.72 29.11
N THR A 377 13.30 -15.38 30.05
CA THR A 377 13.25 -16.83 30.24
C THR A 377 12.08 -17.20 31.15
N GLU A 378 10.86 -17.07 30.63
CA GLU A 378 9.67 -17.58 31.33
C GLU A 378 9.72 -19.12 31.37
N GLY A 379 9.22 -19.73 32.46
CA GLY A 379 9.29 -21.18 32.69
C GLY A 379 10.69 -21.78 32.97
N GLY A 380 11.77 -20.98 33.00
CA GLY A 380 13.13 -21.49 33.24
C GLY A 380 13.76 -22.26 32.06
N LEU A 381 13.13 -22.19 30.88
CA LEU A 381 13.54 -22.91 29.67
C LEU A 381 14.76 -22.25 29.01
N ASN A 382 15.95 -22.73 29.38
CA ASN A 382 17.25 -22.18 29.00
C ASN A 382 17.60 -22.28 27.50
N ASN A 383 16.85 -23.06 26.71
CA ASN A 383 17.08 -23.19 25.27
C ASN A 383 16.93 -21.82 24.57
N PHE A 384 17.95 -21.47 23.76
CA PHE A 384 17.96 -20.27 22.93
C PHE A 384 17.11 -20.51 21.68
N ALA A 385 16.25 -19.55 21.34
CA ALA A 385 15.46 -19.60 20.12
C ALA A 385 16.31 -19.15 18.92
N TRP A 386 16.30 -19.92 17.83
CA TRP A 386 16.93 -19.59 16.57
C TRP A 386 16.27 -20.32 15.39
N ALA A 387 16.28 -19.68 14.22
CA ALA A 387 15.81 -20.28 12.98
C ALA A 387 16.81 -20.03 11.85
N VAL A 388 16.94 -20.98 10.92
CA VAL A 388 17.71 -20.81 9.68
C VAL A 388 16.86 -21.25 8.50
N GLY A 389 16.89 -20.50 7.40
CA GLY A 389 16.06 -20.81 6.24
C GLY A 389 16.55 -20.20 4.93
N ALA A 390 15.93 -20.66 3.86
CA ALA A 390 16.16 -20.22 2.50
C ALA A 390 14.84 -20.15 1.73
N GLN A 391 14.78 -19.27 0.74
CA GLN A 391 13.61 -19.06 -0.10
C GLN A 391 14.08 -18.64 -1.51
N VAL A 392 13.36 -19.12 -2.53
CA VAL A 392 13.62 -18.85 -3.95
C VAL A 392 12.35 -18.31 -4.58
N GLY A 393 12.44 -17.17 -5.26
CA GLY A 393 11.38 -16.61 -6.11
C GLY A 393 11.66 -16.91 -7.59
N ILE A 394 10.63 -17.29 -8.33
CA ILE A 394 10.68 -17.57 -9.77
C ILE A 394 9.57 -16.76 -10.45
N ASP A 395 9.96 -15.80 -11.27
CA ASP A 395 9.02 -14.91 -11.95
C ASP A 395 8.93 -15.30 -13.43
N PHE A 396 7.81 -15.93 -13.79
CA PHE A 396 7.58 -16.43 -15.15
C PHE A 396 7.19 -15.30 -16.11
N VAL A 397 6.46 -14.30 -15.61
CA VAL A 397 6.00 -13.10 -16.33
C VAL A 397 6.02 -11.91 -15.36
N GLY A 398 6.55 -10.77 -15.80
CA GLY A 398 6.89 -9.65 -14.90
C GLY A 398 7.96 -10.06 -13.87
N HIS A 399 8.04 -9.29 -12.81
CA HIS A 399 8.79 -9.56 -11.58
C HIS A 399 7.83 -9.46 -10.37
N PHE A 400 8.21 -10.05 -9.23
CA PHE A 400 7.43 -10.01 -8.00
C PHE A 400 8.34 -9.97 -6.77
N ASN A 401 8.10 -8.99 -5.89
CA ASN A 401 8.80 -8.87 -4.63
C ASN A 401 7.88 -9.16 -3.43
N ARG A 402 8.42 -9.74 -2.35
CA ARG A 402 7.69 -9.97 -1.09
C ARG A 402 7.11 -8.70 -0.45
N PHE A 403 7.60 -7.52 -0.82
CA PHE A 403 7.06 -6.22 -0.38
C PHE A 403 5.82 -5.76 -1.18
N ASP A 404 5.49 -6.42 -2.30
CA ASP A 404 4.43 -6.01 -3.20
C ASP A 404 3.03 -6.08 -2.58
N SER A 405 2.27 -5.00 -2.77
CA SER A 405 0.88 -4.87 -2.36
C SER A 405 0.00 -5.95 -3.01
N PRO A 406 -0.79 -6.72 -2.24
CA PRO A 406 -1.92 -7.46 -2.78
C PRO A 406 -3.12 -6.57 -3.14
N MET A 407 -3.12 -5.27 -2.78
CA MET A 407 -4.21 -4.33 -3.07
C MET A 407 -4.21 -3.85 -4.53
N LEU A 408 -5.39 -3.79 -5.19
CA LEU A 408 -5.55 -3.19 -6.52
C LEU A 408 -6.26 -1.84 -6.44
N TYR A 409 -5.69 -0.83 -7.13
CA TYR A 409 -6.28 0.52 -7.28
C TYR A 409 -6.43 0.87 -8.77
N SER A 410 -5.32 0.87 -9.53
CA SER A 410 -5.33 0.85 -11.00
C SER A 410 -5.27 -0.60 -11.53
N ARG A 411 -5.28 -0.77 -12.86
CA ARG A 411 -5.16 -2.09 -13.49
C ARG A 411 -3.73 -2.61 -13.32
N ALA A 412 -3.56 -3.80 -12.75
CA ALA A 412 -2.25 -4.41 -12.64
C ALA A 412 -1.75 -4.93 -14.01
N PRO A 413 -0.49 -4.70 -14.39
CA PRO A 413 0.15 -5.45 -15.47
C PRO A 413 0.24 -6.95 -15.13
N THR A 414 0.66 -7.76 -16.11
CA THR A 414 0.67 -9.22 -15.93
C THR A 414 1.87 -9.66 -15.10
N THR A 415 1.62 -10.24 -13.92
CA THR A 415 2.63 -10.89 -13.08
C THR A 415 2.24 -12.35 -12.88
N VAL A 416 3.19 -13.27 -13.07
CA VAL A 416 3.03 -14.70 -12.73
C VAL A 416 4.29 -15.17 -12.01
N ALA A 417 4.20 -15.43 -10.71
CA ALA A 417 5.34 -15.71 -9.85
C ALA A 417 5.09 -16.87 -8.88
N LEU A 418 6.16 -17.55 -8.50
CA LEU A 418 6.16 -18.64 -7.53
C LEU A 418 7.36 -18.51 -6.57
N MET A 419 7.07 -18.35 -5.29
CA MET A 419 8.05 -18.27 -4.22
C MET A 419 7.95 -19.52 -3.34
N ILE A 420 9.06 -20.23 -3.14
CA ILE A 420 9.13 -21.46 -2.35
C ILE A 420 10.21 -21.31 -1.29
N GLY A 421 9.89 -21.59 -0.03
CA GLY A 421 10.80 -21.47 1.10
C GLY A 421 10.82 -22.68 2.02
N ALA A 422 11.92 -22.84 2.75
CA ALA A 422 12.08 -23.81 3.81
C ALA A 422 12.93 -23.24 4.95
N LYS A 423 12.56 -23.54 6.20
CA LYS A 423 13.32 -23.20 7.40
C LYS A 423 13.37 -24.37 8.37
N TYR A 424 14.37 -24.35 9.25
CA TYR A 424 14.41 -25.12 10.47
C TYR A 424 14.37 -24.14 11.65
N ASP A 425 13.43 -24.35 12.57
CA ASP A 425 13.17 -23.51 13.73
C ASP A 425 13.42 -24.31 15.03
N GLN A 426 14.24 -23.76 15.91
CA GLN A 426 14.50 -24.26 17.26
C GLN A 426 13.91 -23.25 18.24
N GLN A 427 12.83 -23.65 18.91
CA GLN A 427 12.18 -22.87 19.95
C GLN A 427 12.48 -23.49 21.33
N PRO A 428 12.14 -22.84 22.46
CA PRO A 428 12.47 -23.37 23.78
C PRO A 428 11.72 -24.65 24.19
N LEU A 429 10.59 -24.94 23.54
CA LEU A 429 9.77 -26.13 23.75
C LEU A 429 9.70 -27.03 22.50
N GLU A 430 9.61 -26.43 21.31
CA GLU A 430 9.36 -27.13 20.05
C GLU A 430 10.56 -27.02 19.10
N ARG A 431 10.77 -28.03 18.26
CA ARG A 431 11.68 -27.99 17.10
C ARG A 431 10.93 -28.44 15.85
N TYR A 432 11.06 -27.69 14.77
CA TYR A 432 10.35 -28.03 13.54
C TYR A 432 11.07 -27.55 12.27
N PRO A 433 11.26 -28.40 11.25
CA PRO A 433 11.28 -27.94 9.87
C PRO A 433 9.89 -27.41 9.47
N ALA A 434 9.89 -26.32 8.73
CA ALA A 434 8.71 -25.80 8.03
C ALA A 434 9.07 -25.45 6.58
N ALA A 435 8.07 -25.48 5.70
CA ALA A 435 8.17 -25.05 4.32
C ALA A 435 6.98 -24.16 3.95
N ASN A 436 7.16 -23.27 2.98
CA ASN A 436 6.07 -22.51 2.39
C ASN A 436 6.13 -22.51 0.86
N ALA A 437 4.96 -22.27 0.26
CA ALA A 437 4.84 -21.91 -1.14
C ALA A 437 3.82 -20.77 -1.27
N LEU A 438 4.18 -19.74 -2.03
CA LEU A 438 3.32 -18.62 -2.41
C LEU A 438 3.31 -18.52 -3.95
N PHE A 439 2.15 -18.71 -4.55
CA PHE A 439 1.91 -18.43 -5.97
C PHE A 439 1.16 -17.11 -6.11
N VAL A 440 1.57 -16.29 -7.08
CA VAL A 440 0.96 -14.98 -7.37
C VAL A 440 0.60 -14.90 -8.86
N PHE A 441 -0.63 -14.48 -9.13
CA PHE A 441 -1.12 -14.19 -10.47
C PHE A 441 -1.86 -12.85 -10.47
N ASN A 442 -1.34 -11.88 -11.23
CA ASN A 442 -1.99 -10.59 -11.48
C ASN A 442 -2.23 -10.44 -12.98
N HIS A 443 -3.40 -9.96 -13.39
CA HIS A 443 -3.69 -9.61 -14.78
C HIS A 443 -4.87 -8.62 -14.90
N SER A 444 -4.56 -7.39 -15.32
CA SER A 444 -5.52 -6.31 -15.58
C SER A 444 -6.37 -5.96 -14.35
N ILE A 445 -7.60 -6.47 -14.27
CA ILE A 445 -8.51 -6.23 -13.14
C ILE A 445 -8.49 -7.34 -12.08
N PHE A 446 -7.72 -8.42 -12.30
CA PHE A 446 -7.74 -9.62 -11.46
C PHE A 446 -6.41 -9.84 -10.74
N GLN A 447 -6.50 -10.20 -9.46
CA GLN A 447 -5.39 -10.59 -8.59
C GLN A 447 -5.75 -11.93 -7.92
N MET A 448 -4.76 -12.78 -7.73
CA MET A 448 -4.88 -14.02 -6.98
C MET A 448 -3.56 -14.34 -6.27
N ARG A 449 -3.64 -14.73 -5.00
CA ARG A 449 -2.50 -15.25 -4.24
C ARG A 449 -2.91 -16.56 -3.57
N LEU A 450 -2.10 -17.61 -3.74
CA LEU A 450 -2.30 -18.91 -3.12
C LEU A 450 -1.09 -19.20 -2.24
N GLU A 451 -1.28 -19.30 -0.93
CA GLU A 451 -0.23 -19.50 0.08
C GLU A 451 -0.47 -20.83 0.81
N ASN A 452 0.58 -21.65 1.00
CA ASN A 452 0.55 -22.86 1.83
C ASN A 452 1.76 -22.91 2.76
N TYR A 453 1.54 -23.39 3.98
CA TYR A 453 2.52 -23.66 5.01
C TYR A 453 2.45 -25.11 5.47
N PHE A 454 3.59 -25.80 5.49
CA PHE A 454 3.73 -27.13 6.07
C PHE A 454 4.74 -27.08 7.20
N LYS A 455 4.46 -27.79 8.30
CA LYS A 455 5.32 -27.91 9.48
C LYS A 455 5.27 -29.33 10.00
N TYR A 456 6.42 -29.80 10.47
CA TYR A 456 6.55 -31.06 11.20
C TYR A 456 7.23 -30.80 12.54
N ALA A 457 6.48 -30.86 13.63
CA ALA A 457 7.03 -30.84 14.98
C ALA A 457 7.79 -32.14 15.22
N ILE A 458 9.06 -32.04 15.63
CA ILE A 458 9.93 -33.18 15.95
C ILE A 458 9.72 -33.66 17.39
N ASP A 459 9.28 -32.74 18.26
CA ASP A 459 8.93 -32.99 19.66
C ASP A 459 7.44 -33.35 19.80
N PHE A 460 7.06 -33.92 20.96
CA PHE A 460 5.68 -34.28 21.33
C PHE A 460 5.02 -35.33 20.42
N GLY A 461 5.69 -36.47 20.21
CA GLY A 461 5.18 -37.61 19.42
C GLY A 461 5.28 -37.47 17.90
N GLY A 462 5.44 -36.25 17.37
CA GLY A 462 5.62 -35.99 15.93
C GLY A 462 4.39 -35.42 15.24
N GLY A 463 4.07 -34.14 15.50
CA GLY A 463 2.89 -33.46 14.94
C GLY A 463 3.10 -32.92 13.52
N VAL A 464 2.16 -33.20 12.61
CA VAL A 464 2.04 -32.51 11.31
C VAL A 464 1.06 -31.36 11.44
N GLN A 465 1.42 -30.19 10.92
CA GLN A 465 0.52 -29.04 10.79
C GLN A 465 0.59 -28.52 9.34
N ASN A 466 -0.57 -28.31 8.70
CA ASN A 466 -0.66 -27.66 7.38
C ASN A 466 -1.67 -26.51 7.44
N ALA A 467 -1.37 -25.42 6.77
CA ALA A 467 -2.31 -24.33 6.64
C ALA A 467 -2.20 -23.68 5.26
N TRP A 468 -3.31 -23.13 4.76
CA TRP A 468 -3.36 -22.51 3.45
C TRP A 468 -4.36 -21.38 3.38
N ASN A 469 -4.14 -20.47 2.43
CA ASN A 469 -5.02 -19.36 2.11
C ASN A 469 -5.07 -19.18 0.59
N ALA A 470 -6.28 -19.05 0.06
CA ALA A 470 -6.54 -18.68 -1.32
C ALA A 470 -7.26 -17.33 -1.33
N GLN A 471 -6.52 -16.28 -1.72
CA GLN A 471 -7.00 -14.92 -1.83
C GLN A 471 -7.22 -14.56 -3.30
N VAL A 472 -8.31 -13.84 -3.58
CA VAL A 472 -8.62 -13.26 -4.89
C VAL A 472 -9.07 -11.81 -4.75
N GLY A 473 -8.72 -10.99 -5.75
CA GLY A 473 -9.10 -9.59 -5.86
C GLY A 473 -9.61 -9.26 -7.26
N VAL A 474 -10.67 -8.46 -7.34
CA VAL A 474 -11.28 -7.99 -8.59
C VAL A 474 -11.53 -6.49 -8.50
N LEU A 475 -10.87 -5.74 -9.37
CA LEU A 475 -11.08 -4.31 -9.55
C LEU A 475 -12.36 -4.08 -10.37
N LEU A 476 -13.48 -3.89 -9.67
CA LEU A 476 -14.81 -3.73 -10.27
C LEU A 476 -14.93 -2.42 -11.07
N TRP A 477 -14.38 -1.34 -10.53
CA TRP A 477 -14.16 -0.08 -11.24
C TRP A 477 -12.78 0.47 -10.86
N PRO A 478 -11.88 0.72 -11.83
CA PRO A 478 -10.59 1.34 -11.56
C PRO A 478 -10.71 2.61 -10.71
N GLU A 479 -9.74 2.80 -9.82
CA GLU A 479 -9.60 3.97 -8.95
C GLU A 479 -10.77 4.22 -7.98
N THR A 480 -11.79 3.35 -7.99
CA THR A 480 -13.09 3.61 -7.35
C THR A 480 -13.59 2.44 -6.50
N LEU A 481 -13.58 1.21 -7.03
CA LEU A 481 -14.23 0.07 -6.36
C LEU A 481 -13.45 -1.24 -6.60
N PHE A 482 -12.99 -1.84 -5.50
CA PHE A 482 -12.25 -3.10 -5.47
C PHE A 482 -12.96 -4.10 -4.56
N LEU A 483 -13.13 -5.34 -5.02
CA LEU A 483 -13.73 -6.44 -4.27
C LEU A 483 -12.66 -7.51 -4.04
N ALA A 484 -12.52 -7.96 -2.80
CA ALA A 484 -11.61 -9.03 -2.44
C ALA A 484 -12.33 -10.12 -1.66
N ALA A 485 -11.80 -11.34 -1.73
CA ALA A 485 -12.23 -12.45 -0.90
C ALA A 485 -11.03 -13.34 -0.56
N ASP A 486 -11.05 -13.98 0.59
CA ASP A 486 -10.16 -15.12 0.86
C ASP A 486 -10.90 -16.28 1.53
N VAL A 487 -10.33 -17.47 1.37
CA VAL A 487 -10.70 -18.68 2.11
C VAL A 487 -9.42 -19.38 2.53
N GLY A 488 -9.37 -19.87 3.76
CA GLY A 488 -8.22 -20.59 4.26
C GLY A 488 -8.58 -21.55 5.38
N MET A 489 -7.63 -22.44 5.64
CA MET A 489 -7.72 -23.44 6.68
C MET A 489 -6.39 -23.53 7.41
N PHE A 490 -6.43 -23.67 8.73
CA PHE A 490 -5.36 -24.28 9.51
C PHE A 490 -5.81 -25.68 9.91
N SER A 491 -4.91 -26.66 9.83
CA SER A 491 -5.16 -28.03 10.27
C SER A 491 -3.93 -28.58 11.02
N GLY A 492 -4.16 -29.20 12.18
CA GLY A 492 -3.09 -29.61 13.09
C GLY A 492 -3.37 -30.91 13.83
N ASN A 493 -2.49 -31.90 13.63
CA ASN A 493 -2.52 -33.09 14.49
C ASN A 493 -2.31 -32.70 15.96
N GLU A 494 -3.05 -33.34 16.85
CA GLU A 494 -2.84 -33.30 18.30
C GLU A 494 -1.42 -33.82 18.67
N TYR A 495 -0.86 -33.26 19.75
CA TYR A 495 0.44 -33.66 20.30
C TYR A 495 0.29 -34.82 21.30
N ASP A 496 1.32 -35.67 21.43
CA ASP A 496 1.31 -36.69 22.50
C ASP A 496 1.50 -36.03 23.88
N GLU A 497 0.40 -35.92 24.65
CA GLU A 497 0.41 -35.36 26.01
C GLU A 497 1.46 -35.99 26.93
N ALA A 498 1.77 -37.28 26.75
CA ALA A 498 2.72 -37.99 27.60
C ALA A 498 4.19 -37.57 27.34
N GLU A 499 4.47 -36.91 26.22
CA GLU A 499 5.78 -36.32 25.91
C GLU A 499 5.88 -34.83 26.28
N ILE A 500 4.78 -34.16 26.66
CA ILE A 500 4.80 -32.75 27.08
C ILE A 500 5.51 -32.62 28.44
N PRO A 501 6.57 -31.79 28.58
CA PRO A 501 7.22 -31.58 29.87
C PRO A 501 6.25 -30.98 30.90
N PRO A 502 6.11 -31.55 32.11
CA PRO A 502 5.20 -31.04 33.15
C PRO A 502 5.63 -29.70 33.77
N THR A 503 6.67 -29.06 33.22
CA THR A 503 7.12 -27.70 33.50
C THR A 503 6.72 -26.70 32.41
N ALA A 504 6.09 -27.14 31.32
CA ALA A 504 5.53 -26.26 30.31
C ALA A 504 4.28 -25.54 30.88
N PRO A 505 4.17 -24.20 30.74
CA PRO A 505 2.92 -23.51 31.04
C PRO A 505 1.78 -24.01 30.13
N ASN A 506 0.55 -24.04 30.64
CA ASN A 506 -0.65 -24.55 29.94
C ASN A 506 -0.90 -23.90 28.55
N ASN A 507 -0.37 -22.71 28.30
CA ASN A 507 -0.54 -21.94 27.06
C ASN A 507 0.77 -21.83 26.25
N ALA A 508 1.74 -22.73 26.46
CA ALA A 508 3.09 -22.61 25.91
C ALA A 508 3.35 -23.46 24.65
N LEU A 509 2.42 -24.33 24.26
CA LEU A 509 2.40 -24.96 22.94
C LEU A 509 1.54 -24.11 21.97
N PRO A 510 1.83 -24.09 20.66
CA PRO A 510 0.93 -23.49 19.68
C PRO A 510 -0.38 -24.28 19.59
N ARG A 511 -1.48 -23.61 19.23
CA ARG A 511 -2.79 -24.26 19.00
C ARG A 511 -2.67 -25.39 17.97
N THR A 512 -3.45 -26.45 18.18
CA THR A 512 -3.63 -27.58 17.26
C THR A 512 -5.01 -27.61 16.63
N ASN A 513 -6.04 -27.00 17.25
CA ASN A 513 -7.41 -26.92 16.75
C ASN A 513 -7.44 -26.54 15.26
N ASP A 514 -8.20 -27.29 14.45
CA ASP A 514 -8.45 -26.91 13.06
C ASP A 514 -9.32 -25.64 13.04
N VAL A 515 -9.04 -24.77 12.06
CA VAL A 515 -9.73 -23.49 11.89
C VAL A 515 -10.02 -23.29 10.41
N PHE A 516 -11.29 -23.23 10.03
CA PHE A 516 -11.72 -22.84 8.69
C PHE A 516 -12.24 -21.40 8.71
N ARG A 517 -11.80 -20.56 7.77
CA ARG A 517 -12.23 -19.15 7.73
C ARG A 517 -12.33 -18.64 6.30
N TYR A 518 -13.38 -17.89 6.01
CA TYR A 518 -13.53 -17.18 4.75
C TYR A 518 -14.05 -15.76 4.95
N ARG A 519 -13.62 -14.86 4.07
CA ARG A 519 -13.86 -13.42 4.17
C ARG A 519 -14.18 -12.83 2.82
N ILE A 520 -14.95 -11.77 2.82
CA ILE A 520 -15.23 -10.97 1.62
C ILE A 520 -15.27 -9.48 2.00
N ALA A 521 -14.48 -8.67 1.31
CA ALA A 521 -14.33 -7.25 1.57
C ALA A 521 -14.59 -6.43 0.31
N LEU A 522 -15.46 -5.42 0.42
CA LEU A 522 -15.71 -4.43 -0.63
C LEU A 522 -15.11 -3.09 -0.22
N HIS A 523 -14.21 -2.56 -1.05
CA HIS A 523 -13.48 -1.32 -0.82
C HIS A 523 -13.93 -0.26 -1.81
N TRP A 524 -14.44 0.86 -1.30
CA TRP A 524 -14.69 2.08 -2.05
C TRP A 524 -13.58 3.10 -1.78
N TYR A 525 -12.91 3.54 -2.84
CA TYR A 525 -11.86 4.57 -2.80
C TYR A 525 -12.46 5.97 -2.91
N TRP A 526 -11.93 6.92 -2.14
CA TRP A 526 -12.25 8.35 -2.29
C TRP A 526 -10.98 9.20 -2.08
N TYR A 527 -10.84 10.30 -2.83
CA TYR A 527 -9.57 11.06 -2.96
C TYR A 527 -8.36 10.16 -3.32
N ARG A 528 -8.42 9.55 -4.51
CA ARG A 528 -7.47 8.52 -4.98
C ARG A 528 -7.31 7.37 -3.96
N ASN A 529 -6.08 6.91 -3.72
CA ASN A 529 -5.72 5.85 -2.77
C ASN A 529 -5.60 6.36 -1.29
N ILE A 530 -5.89 7.63 -1.00
CA ILE A 530 -5.75 8.22 0.35
C ILE A 530 -6.88 7.78 1.28
N GLY A 531 -8.13 7.87 0.80
CA GLY A 531 -9.33 7.51 1.56
C GLY A 531 -9.92 6.18 1.08
N MET A 532 -10.33 5.33 2.02
CA MET A 532 -10.97 4.05 1.72
C MET A 532 -12.06 3.70 2.72
N LEU A 533 -13.25 3.37 2.22
CA LEU A 533 -14.33 2.77 3.00
C LEU A 533 -14.37 1.28 2.68
N SER A 534 -14.25 0.45 3.70
CA SER A 534 -14.26 -1.00 3.56
C SER A 534 -15.47 -1.59 4.27
N VAL A 535 -16.15 -2.55 3.64
CA VAL A 535 -17.16 -3.40 4.29
C VAL A 535 -16.69 -4.85 4.16
N LEU A 536 -16.33 -5.43 5.30
CA LEU A 536 -15.88 -6.80 5.47
C LEU A 536 -17.02 -7.65 6.04
N TYR A 537 -17.25 -8.83 5.47
CA TYR A 537 -17.88 -9.96 6.14
C TYR A 537 -16.81 -11.01 6.42
N ASP A 538 -16.84 -11.57 7.63
CA ASP A 538 -15.89 -12.55 8.12
C ASP A 538 -16.65 -13.68 8.80
N GLU A 539 -16.35 -14.91 8.40
CA GLU A 539 -16.93 -16.12 9.01
C GLU A 539 -15.82 -17.12 9.31
N ARG A 540 -15.75 -17.52 10.57
CA ARG A 540 -14.71 -18.39 11.13
C ARG A 540 -15.38 -19.53 11.89
N HIS A 541 -14.85 -20.72 11.69
CA HIS A 541 -15.21 -21.95 12.36
C HIS A 541 -13.94 -22.49 13.03
N GLU A 542 -13.98 -22.86 14.31
CA GLU A 542 -12.87 -23.45 15.08
C GLU A 542 -13.38 -24.65 15.89
N ASP A 543 -12.68 -25.79 15.82
CA ASP A 543 -13.03 -26.99 16.61
C ASP A 543 -12.97 -26.70 18.12
N ASP A 544 -13.99 -27.14 18.88
CA ASP A 544 -14.05 -26.94 20.33
C ASP A 544 -13.04 -27.84 21.08
N PRO A 545 -12.11 -27.27 21.90
CA PRO A 545 -11.10 -28.04 22.59
C PRO A 545 -11.62 -28.95 23.72
N ASP A 546 -12.85 -28.76 24.22
CA ASP A 546 -13.44 -29.63 25.24
C ASP A 546 -14.11 -30.90 24.63
N PHE A 547 -14.31 -30.95 23.29
CA PHE A 547 -14.99 -32.04 22.58
C PHE A 547 -14.29 -32.40 21.24
N PRO A 548 -13.26 -33.27 21.26
CA PRO A 548 -12.55 -33.67 20.03
C PRO A 548 -13.47 -34.44 19.07
N THR A 549 -13.82 -33.79 17.96
CA THR A 549 -14.71 -34.32 16.92
C THR A 549 -14.11 -35.53 16.22
N THR A 550 -14.96 -36.43 15.68
CA THR A 550 -14.49 -37.66 14.99
C THR A 550 -14.96 -37.79 13.54
N GLY A 551 -15.28 -36.67 12.88
CA GLY A 551 -15.25 -36.58 11.42
C GLY A 551 -16.20 -35.56 10.78
N THR A 552 -15.82 -35.12 9.58
CA THR A 552 -16.56 -34.22 8.67
C THR A 552 -16.75 -32.76 9.10
N ILE A 553 -16.64 -31.87 8.12
CA ILE A 553 -16.33 -30.42 8.25
C ILE A 553 -17.59 -29.58 8.59
N PHE A 554 -18.62 -30.17 9.23
CA PHE A 554 -19.90 -29.51 9.54
C PHE A 554 -20.66 -30.29 10.64
N ASP A 555 -20.05 -30.52 11.80
CA ASP A 555 -20.65 -31.28 12.92
C ASP A 555 -21.20 -30.34 14.04
N GLU A 556 -22.00 -30.85 14.97
CA GLU A 556 -22.78 -30.02 15.91
C GLU A 556 -21.96 -29.35 17.05
N ASP A 557 -20.65 -29.62 17.14
CA ASP A 557 -19.73 -29.18 18.22
C ASP A 557 -18.70 -28.11 17.77
N GLU A 558 -18.90 -27.45 16.62
CA GLU A 558 -17.95 -26.47 16.02
C GLU A 558 -18.23 -25.02 16.48
N GLN A 559 -17.20 -24.27 16.92
CA GLN A 559 -17.37 -22.87 17.34
C GLN A 559 -17.41 -21.92 16.14
N LEU A 560 -18.61 -21.42 15.84
CA LEU A 560 -18.87 -20.44 14.80
C LEU A 560 -18.76 -18.99 15.32
N GLU A 561 -17.95 -18.18 14.65
CA GLU A 561 -17.87 -16.73 14.80
C GLU A 561 -18.24 -16.07 13.46
N ARG A 562 -19.11 -15.06 13.48
CA ARG A 562 -19.50 -14.27 12.30
C ARG A 562 -19.50 -12.77 12.61
N GLU A 563 -18.82 -11.98 11.78
CA GLU A 563 -18.68 -10.53 11.94
C GLU A 563 -19.01 -9.77 10.64
N ILE A 564 -19.65 -8.61 10.78
CA ILE A 564 -19.67 -7.56 9.76
C ILE A 564 -18.89 -6.36 10.29
N ARG A 565 -17.79 -5.98 9.63
CA ARG A 565 -16.99 -4.79 9.96
C ARG A 565 -17.10 -3.74 8.86
N MET A 566 -17.44 -2.52 9.22
CA MET A 566 -17.29 -1.35 8.36
C MET A 566 -16.11 -0.51 8.86
N GLU A 567 -15.12 -0.26 8.01
CA GLU A 567 -13.90 0.47 8.38
C GLU A 567 -13.67 1.68 7.47
N MET A 568 -13.44 2.85 8.05
CA MET A 568 -13.04 4.07 7.36
C MET A 568 -11.54 4.29 7.57
N GLN A 569 -10.75 4.14 6.50
CA GLN A 569 -9.29 4.33 6.49
C GLN A 569 -8.88 5.65 5.88
N PHE A 570 -7.82 6.24 6.45
CA PHE A 570 -7.02 7.31 5.86
C PHE A 570 -5.55 6.90 5.83
N ARG A 571 -4.89 7.21 4.71
CA ARG A 571 -3.50 6.87 4.41
C ARG A 571 -2.74 8.15 4.10
N PHE A 572 -1.71 8.42 4.90
CA PHE A 572 -0.78 9.55 4.77
C PHE A 572 0.65 9.02 4.68
#